data_AF-A0A9P1GXD3-F1
#
_entry.id   AF-A0A9P1GXD3-F1
#
_cell.length_a   1.000
_cell.length_b   1.000
_cell.length_c   1.000
_cell.angle_alpha   90.00
_cell.angle_beta   90.00
_cell.angle_gamma   90.00
#
_symmetry.space_group_name_H-M   'P 1'
#
loop_
_entity.id
_entity.type
_entity.pdbx_description
1 polymer ?
#
loop_
_entity_poly.entity_id
_entity_poly.type
_entity_poly.pdbx_seq_one_letter_code
_entity_poly.pdbx_strand_id
1 'polypeptide(L)'
;MRGAASPWSRLALLCACASALSIAGLLAAFPHARVRSFVSGSPRPSSRPPLTLTRSNTFTIAIFADLHFGEEEHGWGIEQDVNSTRVMDNVLQAEKPDFVVLNGDLITGENTFRENSSAYVDQIVQPLLRTRTPWASTYGNHDSKFNLSRASIYQAESRYELCYTESGDHSLPGITNYYLPVWTAESKSPALILWFFDSRGGASYQGSPPDVDDIPNWVAPEVASWFSNAQSQLRREYGEDIPGVAFVHIPPQVFRSAQEVGLDPSRYPGLNEDVPVDIQGRGSEDDAFVAALLSAPALHSVHVGHDHGDSWCSTWPGEDRASSAPFLCFAKHTGYGGTGRGIEVRGSSSSRFRLEGTATWVSRLG
;
A
#
# COMPACT_ATOMS: atom_id res chain seq x y z
N MET A 1 7.31 -48.10 -47.16
CA MET A 1 6.28 -49.03 -47.67
C MET A 1 6.15 -50.24 -46.74
N ARG A 2 5.17 -50.20 -45.82
CA ARG A 2 4.54 -51.30 -45.05
C ARG A 2 3.17 -50.68 -44.67
N GLY A 3 2.01 -51.03 -45.25
CA GLY A 3 1.27 -52.30 -45.13
C GLY A 3 0.70 -52.42 -43.71
N ALA A 4 -0.59 -52.55 -43.40
CA ALA A 4 -1.85 -52.59 -44.16
C ALA A 4 -3.04 -52.46 -43.18
N ALA A 5 -4.19 -52.08 -43.72
CA ALA A 5 -5.58 -52.47 -43.39
C ALA A 5 -6.22 -52.21 -42.00
N SER A 6 -7.32 -51.44 -42.09
CA SER A 6 -8.51 -51.34 -41.23
C SER A 6 -9.38 -52.64 -41.30
N PRO A 7 -10.70 -52.69 -41.03
CA PRO A 7 -11.67 -51.74 -40.44
C PRO A 7 -12.69 -52.39 -39.44
N TRP A 8 -13.64 -51.57 -38.96
CA TRP A 8 -15.11 -51.80 -38.93
C TRP A 8 -15.76 -51.25 -37.64
N SER A 9 -16.43 -50.12 -37.81
CA SER A 9 -17.50 -49.62 -36.96
C SER A 9 -18.82 -50.28 -37.38
N ARG A 10 -19.76 -50.49 -36.43
CA ARG A 10 -21.18 -50.05 -36.48
C ARG A 10 -22.11 -50.76 -35.48
N LEU A 11 -22.98 -49.94 -34.87
CA LEU A 11 -24.36 -50.19 -34.40
C LEU A 11 -24.57 -51.15 -33.20
N ALA A 12 -25.56 -51.02 -32.30
CA ALA A 12 -26.76 -50.20 -32.15
C ALA A 12 -27.26 -50.32 -30.68
N LEU A 13 -27.72 -49.22 -30.05
CA LEU A 13 -29.11 -48.95 -29.63
C LEU A 13 -29.89 -50.11 -28.94
N LEU A 14 -30.30 -49.92 -27.67
CA LEU A 14 -31.70 -49.66 -27.22
C LEU A 14 -32.06 -50.25 -25.84
N CYS A 15 -32.91 -49.48 -25.14
CA CYS A 15 -33.86 -49.85 -24.09
C CYS A 15 -33.32 -50.26 -22.70
N ALA A 16 -34.02 -50.05 -21.58
CA ALA A 16 -35.08 -49.15 -21.15
C ALA A 16 -35.35 -49.52 -19.66
N CYS A 17 -36.14 -48.68 -19.00
CA CYS A 17 -36.96 -48.95 -17.81
C CYS A 17 -36.38 -48.67 -16.42
N ALA A 18 -37.10 -47.75 -15.78
CA ALA A 18 -37.11 -47.38 -14.38
C ALA A 18 -37.59 -48.53 -13.47
N SER A 19 -37.16 -48.48 -12.21
CA SER A 19 -37.90 -49.03 -11.06
C SER A 19 -37.39 -48.36 -9.79
N ALA A 20 -38.28 -47.68 -9.09
CA ALA A 20 -38.07 -47.18 -7.74
C ALA A 20 -38.06 -48.34 -6.74
N LEU A 21 -37.27 -48.26 -5.68
CA LEU A 21 -37.59 -48.85 -4.39
C LEU A 21 -36.92 -48.07 -3.26
N SER A 22 -37.74 -47.66 -2.30
CA SER A 22 -37.40 -46.94 -1.08
C SER A 22 -36.49 -47.74 -0.16
N ILE A 23 -35.49 -47.07 0.43
CA ILE A 23 -34.88 -47.50 1.70
C ILE A 23 -34.92 -46.29 2.65
N ALA A 24 -35.83 -46.37 3.62
CA ALA A 24 -35.78 -45.60 4.84
C ALA A 24 -34.68 -46.19 5.73
N GLY A 25 -33.74 -45.36 6.18
CA GLY A 25 -32.69 -45.75 7.11
C GLY A 25 -32.16 -44.54 7.85
N LEU A 26 -32.42 -44.50 9.15
CA LEU A 26 -32.01 -43.47 10.10
C LEU A 26 -30.52 -43.09 9.94
N LEU A 27 -30.25 -41.79 9.78
CA LEU A 27 -29.00 -41.20 10.24
C LEU A 27 -29.34 -39.98 11.09
N ALA A 28 -28.75 -40.01 12.28
CA ALA A 28 -29.00 -39.12 13.40
C ALA A 28 -28.86 -37.65 13.03
N ALA A 29 -29.76 -36.84 13.60
CA ALA A 29 -29.61 -35.39 13.67
C ALA A 29 -28.33 -35.05 14.45
N PHE A 30 -27.23 -34.82 13.74
CA PHE A 30 -26.12 -34.06 14.27
C PHE A 30 -26.57 -32.60 14.29
N PRO A 31 -26.51 -31.89 15.42
CA PRO A 31 -26.73 -30.45 15.40
C PRO A 31 -25.68 -29.87 14.44
N HIS A 32 -26.14 -29.13 13.44
CA HIS A 32 -25.29 -28.29 12.61
C HIS A 32 -24.47 -27.42 13.55
N ALA A 33 -23.24 -27.85 13.86
CA ALA A 33 -22.22 -26.99 14.38
C ALA A 33 -22.09 -25.89 13.33
N ARG A 34 -22.60 -24.69 13.66
CA ARG A 34 -22.25 -23.48 12.92
C ARG A 34 -20.73 -23.45 12.90
N VAL A 35 -20.15 -23.75 11.74
CA VAL A 35 -18.76 -23.41 11.47
C VAL A 35 -18.75 -21.89 11.53
N ARG A 36 -18.41 -21.34 12.70
CA ARG A 36 -17.94 -19.96 12.79
C ARG A 36 -16.68 -19.96 11.93
N SER A 37 -16.77 -19.36 10.73
CA SER A 37 -15.59 -18.93 10.02
C SER A 37 -14.90 -17.90 10.91
N PHE A 38 -13.98 -18.35 11.74
CA PHE A 38 -13.01 -17.47 12.36
C PHE A 38 -12.10 -17.02 11.22
N VAL A 39 -12.41 -15.87 10.64
CA VAL A 39 -11.40 -15.07 9.95
C VAL A 39 -10.44 -14.67 11.07
N SER A 40 -9.33 -15.41 11.15
CA SER A 40 -8.24 -15.18 12.09
C SER A 40 -7.49 -13.94 11.63
N GLY A 41 -7.87 -12.79 12.17
CA GLY A 41 -7.20 -11.51 11.95
C GLY A 41 -7.48 -10.55 13.09
N SER A 42 -7.44 -11.01 14.34
CA SER A 42 -7.17 -10.08 15.44
C SER A 42 -5.67 -9.80 15.39
N PRO A 43 -5.23 -8.53 15.30
CA PRO A 43 -3.81 -8.19 15.38
C PRO A 43 -3.23 -8.85 16.63
N ARG A 44 -2.02 -9.43 16.53
CA ARG A 44 -1.27 -9.77 17.75
C ARG A 44 -1.30 -8.54 18.65
N PRO A 45 -1.45 -8.67 19.99
CA PRO A 45 -1.24 -7.53 20.87
C PRO A 45 0.17 -7.03 20.59
N SER A 46 0.27 -5.92 19.87
CA SER A 46 1.55 -5.30 19.61
C SER A 46 2.05 -4.85 20.99
N SER A 47 3.29 -5.17 21.34
CA SER A 47 3.93 -4.60 22.52
C SER A 47 4.11 -3.08 22.42
N ARG A 48 3.75 -2.49 21.27
CA ARG A 48 3.90 -1.07 20.96
C ARG A 48 2.70 -0.30 21.54
N PRO A 49 2.91 0.91 22.04
CA PRO A 49 1.81 1.78 22.48
C PRO A 49 0.81 2.02 21.35
N PRO A 50 -0.50 2.16 21.63
CA PRO A 50 -1.46 2.62 20.64
C PRO A 50 -1.04 3.98 20.05
N LEU A 51 -1.26 4.19 18.75
CA LEU A 51 -1.13 5.52 18.15
C LEU A 51 -2.27 6.39 18.66
N THR A 52 -1.96 7.57 19.18
CA THR A 52 -2.97 8.46 19.78
C THR A 52 -2.86 9.87 19.25
N LEU A 53 -3.98 10.56 19.09
CA LEU A 53 -4.01 12.01 18.88
C LEU A 53 -3.25 12.71 20.03
N THR A 54 -2.66 13.86 19.71
CA THR A 54 -2.11 14.77 20.71
C THR A 54 -3.21 15.31 21.63
N ARG A 55 -2.81 15.96 22.75
CA ARG A 55 -3.74 16.68 23.64
C ARG A 55 -4.50 17.82 22.96
N SER A 56 -4.01 18.31 21.83
CA SER A 56 -4.70 19.29 20.99
C SER A 56 -5.55 18.64 19.90
N ASN A 57 -5.84 17.34 20.01
CA ASN A 57 -6.62 16.56 19.06
C ASN A 57 -6.06 16.60 17.63
N THR A 58 -4.73 16.63 17.50
CA THR A 58 -4.06 16.58 16.20
C THR A 58 -3.28 15.30 16.02
N PHE A 59 -3.04 14.92 14.78
CA PHE A 59 -2.10 13.87 14.41
C PHE A 59 -1.39 14.31 13.13
N THR A 60 -0.08 14.45 13.16
CA THR A 60 0.73 14.91 12.02
C THR A 60 1.51 13.73 11.47
N ILE A 61 1.33 13.45 10.17
CA ILE A 61 2.03 12.41 9.44
C ILE A 61 3.00 13.07 8.47
N ALA A 62 4.27 12.72 8.54
CA ALA A 62 5.23 12.98 7.46
C ALA A 62 5.34 11.75 6.56
N ILE A 63 5.25 11.95 5.26
CA ILE A 63 5.29 10.91 4.24
C ILE A 63 6.59 11.08 3.47
N PHE A 64 7.47 10.10 3.58
CA PHE A 64 8.67 9.99 2.78
C PHE A 64 8.46 8.88 1.75
N ALA A 65 8.72 9.17 0.49
CA ALA A 65 8.60 8.22 -0.61
C ALA A 65 9.85 8.29 -1.48
N ASP A 66 10.14 7.19 -2.18
CA ASP A 66 11.17 7.15 -3.22
C ASP A 66 12.55 7.57 -2.65
N LEU A 67 12.98 6.88 -1.59
CA LEU A 67 14.25 7.18 -0.92
C LEU A 67 15.44 6.65 -1.71
N HIS A 68 15.26 5.49 -2.37
CA HIS A 68 16.26 4.88 -3.27
C HIS A 68 17.66 4.70 -2.68
N PHE A 69 17.74 4.29 -1.40
CA PHE A 69 19.05 4.04 -0.78
C PHE A 69 19.78 2.89 -1.49
N GLY A 70 21.11 2.97 -1.52
CA GLY A 70 21.95 1.91 -2.10
C GLY A 70 21.95 1.85 -3.63
N GLU A 71 21.41 2.87 -4.30
CA GLU A 71 21.71 3.08 -5.72
C GLU A 71 23.22 3.31 -5.89
N GLU A 72 23.85 2.69 -6.89
CA GLU A 72 25.29 2.84 -7.14
C GLU A 72 26.15 2.77 -5.86
N GLU A 73 25.96 1.69 -5.08
CA GLU A 73 26.46 1.46 -3.71
C GLU A 73 27.99 1.64 -3.52
N HIS A 74 28.77 1.67 -4.60
CA HIS A 74 30.22 1.91 -4.58
C HIS A 74 30.66 3.19 -5.30
N GLY A 75 29.72 4.09 -5.58
CA GLY A 75 29.94 5.30 -6.36
C GLY A 75 29.26 6.52 -5.76
N TRP A 76 28.55 7.26 -6.61
CA TRP A 76 27.93 8.54 -6.28
C TRP A 76 26.74 8.40 -5.31
N GLY A 77 26.08 7.24 -5.27
CA GLY A 77 24.89 7.06 -4.44
C GLY A 77 25.15 7.13 -2.94
N ILE A 78 26.38 6.90 -2.48
CA ILE A 78 26.75 7.10 -1.06
C ILE A 78 26.50 8.55 -0.63
N GLU A 79 26.84 9.53 -1.47
CA GLU A 79 26.57 10.95 -1.17
C GLU A 79 25.06 11.25 -1.21
N GLN A 80 24.31 10.55 -2.05
CA GLN A 80 22.86 10.71 -2.15
C GLN A 80 22.12 10.11 -0.95
N ASP A 81 22.55 8.97 -0.43
CA ASP A 81 22.01 8.40 0.82
C ASP A 81 22.21 9.38 1.99
N VAL A 82 23.39 10.00 2.06
CA VAL A 82 23.69 11.05 3.04
C VAL A 82 22.79 12.28 2.84
N ASN A 83 22.56 12.72 1.61
CA ASN A 83 21.69 13.86 1.33
C ASN A 83 20.22 13.56 1.62
N SER A 84 19.75 12.36 1.29
CA SER A 84 18.41 11.85 1.63
C SER A 84 18.19 11.86 3.14
N THR A 85 19.17 11.36 3.89
CA THR A 85 19.17 11.39 5.36
C THR A 85 19.06 12.83 5.89
N ARG A 86 19.77 13.79 5.30
CA ARG A 86 19.69 15.21 5.68
C ARG A 86 18.31 15.81 5.42
N VAL A 87 17.66 15.47 4.31
CA VAL A 87 16.28 15.91 4.01
C VAL A 87 15.33 15.38 5.07
N MET A 88 15.41 14.08 5.39
CA MET A 88 14.59 13.47 6.43
C MET A 88 14.81 14.15 7.79
N ASP A 89 16.06 14.36 8.21
CA ASP A 89 16.37 15.07 9.45
C ASP A 89 15.76 16.49 9.48
N ASN A 90 15.90 17.25 8.39
CA ASN A 90 15.37 18.61 8.30
C ASN A 90 13.84 18.63 8.44
N VAL A 91 13.14 17.74 7.72
CA VAL A 91 11.68 17.60 7.81
C VAL A 91 11.26 17.23 9.23
N LEU A 92 11.88 16.21 9.82
CA LEU A 92 11.53 15.74 11.17
C LEU A 92 11.73 16.82 12.23
N GLN A 93 12.79 17.64 12.10
CA GLN A 93 13.06 18.75 13.00
C GLN A 93 12.09 19.92 12.82
N ALA A 94 11.72 20.24 11.58
CA ALA A 94 10.84 21.35 11.25
C ALA A 94 9.38 21.04 11.61
N GLU A 95 8.87 19.90 11.16
CA GLU A 95 7.46 19.53 11.27
C GLU A 95 7.11 18.80 12.57
N LYS A 96 8.08 18.10 13.17
CA LYS A 96 7.92 17.29 14.39
C LYS A 96 6.69 16.39 14.32
N PRO A 97 6.61 15.50 13.32
CA PRO A 97 5.43 14.68 13.11
C PRO A 97 5.22 13.70 14.27
N ASP A 98 3.95 13.34 14.49
CA ASP A 98 3.55 12.31 15.46
C ASP A 98 3.85 10.91 14.92
N PHE A 99 3.90 10.76 13.59
CA PHE A 99 4.11 9.49 12.90
C PHE A 99 4.73 9.69 11.52
N VAL A 100 5.48 8.70 11.05
CA VAL A 100 6.08 8.69 9.71
C VAL A 100 5.54 7.55 8.88
N VAL A 101 5.28 7.82 7.61
CA VAL A 101 5.02 6.78 6.60
C VAL A 101 6.18 6.75 5.62
N LEU A 102 6.76 5.56 5.45
CA LEU A 102 7.72 5.26 4.38
C LEU A 102 6.94 4.59 3.23
N ASN A 103 6.68 5.33 2.15
CA ASN A 103 5.72 4.95 1.10
C ASN A 103 6.39 4.33 -0.14
N GLY A 104 7.17 3.28 0.07
CA GLY A 104 7.81 2.49 -1.00
C GLY A 104 9.04 3.11 -1.65
N ASP A 105 9.71 2.27 -2.44
CA ASP A 105 11.04 2.46 -3.03
C ASP A 105 12.05 3.01 -2.02
N LEU A 106 12.19 2.24 -0.93
CA LEU A 106 13.09 2.57 0.16
C LEU A 106 14.54 2.32 -0.27
N ILE A 107 14.77 1.23 -0.99
CA ILE A 107 16.09 0.75 -1.42
C ILE A 107 16.03 0.43 -2.91
N THR A 108 17.06 0.82 -3.67
CA THR A 108 17.24 0.43 -5.07
C THR A 108 17.80 -1.00 -5.13
N GLY A 109 16.92 -1.99 -4.91
CA GLY A 109 17.32 -3.38 -4.66
C GLY A 109 18.22 -4.00 -5.73
N GLU A 110 18.03 -3.65 -7.00
CA GLU A 110 18.84 -4.17 -8.12
C GLU A 110 20.28 -3.65 -8.14
N ASN A 111 20.58 -2.57 -7.41
CA ASN A 111 21.93 -1.97 -7.37
C ASN A 111 22.74 -2.41 -6.15
N THR A 112 22.06 -2.88 -5.11
CA THR A 112 22.70 -3.35 -3.88
C THR A 112 23.24 -4.79 -4.00
N PHE A 113 24.11 -5.20 -3.09
CA PHE A 113 24.51 -6.62 -2.98
C PHE A 113 23.54 -7.43 -2.14
N ARG A 114 23.30 -8.69 -2.53
CA ARG A 114 22.37 -9.59 -1.85
C ARG A 114 22.69 -9.77 -0.37
N GLU A 115 23.97 -9.79 -0.02
CA GLU A 115 24.45 -10.07 1.33
C GLU A 115 24.12 -8.95 2.33
N ASN A 116 23.91 -7.72 1.86
CA ASN A 116 23.73 -6.54 2.71
C ASN A 116 22.57 -5.63 2.29
N SER A 117 21.82 -5.95 1.23
CA SER A 117 20.78 -5.08 0.69
C SER A 117 19.78 -4.58 1.74
N SER A 118 19.22 -5.47 2.57
CA SER A 118 18.28 -5.06 3.62
C SER A 118 18.94 -4.32 4.80
N ALA A 119 20.27 -4.26 4.88
CA ALA A 119 20.98 -3.48 5.90
C ALA A 119 20.84 -1.97 5.68
N TYR A 120 20.49 -1.52 4.47
CA TYR A 120 20.17 -0.11 4.21
C TYR A 120 18.98 0.39 5.04
N VAL A 121 18.08 -0.50 5.48
CA VAL A 121 17.03 -0.16 6.45
C VAL A 121 17.62 0.49 7.70
N ASP A 122 18.77 0.01 8.17
CA ASP A 122 19.40 0.56 9.37
C ASP A 122 19.81 2.02 9.17
N GLN A 123 20.18 2.43 7.95
CA GLN A 123 20.49 3.82 7.60
C GLN A 123 19.21 4.66 7.47
N ILE A 124 18.24 4.16 6.72
CA ILE A 124 16.95 4.83 6.43
C ILE A 124 16.22 5.22 7.72
N VAL A 125 16.22 4.34 8.72
CA VAL A 125 15.49 4.59 9.97
C VAL A 125 16.27 5.43 10.98
N GLN A 126 17.57 5.72 10.78
CA GLN A 126 18.35 6.49 11.76
C GLN A 126 17.74 7.86 12.12
N PRO A 127 17.26 8.68 11.18
CA PRO A 127 16.57 9.93 11.53
C PRO A 127 15.39 9.70 12.48
N LEU A 128 14.58 8.66 12.21
CA LEU A 128 13.39 8.30 12.99
C LEU A 128 13.77 7.85 14.40
N LEU A 129 14.84 7.05 14.53
CA LEU A 129 15.37 6.61 15.82
C LEU A 129 15.88 7.80 16.65
N ARG A 130 16.59 8.75 16.03
CA ARG A 130 17.13 9.95 16.71
C ARG A 130 16.01 10.85 17.23
N THR A 131 14.96 11.05 16.44
CA THR A 131 13.80 11.87 16.85
C THR A 131 12.77 11.10 17.67
N ARG A 132 12.97 9.79 17.84
CA ARG A 132 12.03 8.85 18.49
C ARG A 132 10.64 8.89 17.86
N THR A 133 10.58 9.06 16.54
CA THR A 133 9.34 9.13 15.79
C THR A 133 8.94 7.72 15.34
N PRO A 134 7.77 7.19 15.74
CA PRO A 134 7.28 5.91 15.25
C PRO A 134 6.96 5.98 13.76
N TRP A 135 7.09 4.86 13.06
CA TRP A 135 6.81 4.80 11.62
C TRP A 135 6.14 3.51 11.19
N ALA A 136 5.57 3.52 10.00
CA ALA A 136 5.13 2.33 9.29
C ALA A 136 5.41 2.47 7.80
N SER A 137 5.46 1.34 7.10
CA SER A 137 5.96 1.26 5.73
C SER A 137 5.02 0.47 4.83
N THR A 138 4.94 0.87 3.57
CA THR A 138 4.61 -0.03 2.46
C THR A 138 5.79 -0.02 1.48
N TYR A 139 5.80 -0.94 0.52
CA TYR A 139 6.96 -1.18 -0.33
C TYR A 139 6.63 -0.93 -1.81
N GLY A 140 7.64 -0.47 -2.55
CA GLY A 140 7.56 -0.17 -3.98
C GLY A 140 8.23 -1.23 -4.84
N ASN A 141 8.29 -1.03 -6.16
CA ASN A 141 8.86 -2.01 -7.12
C ASN A 141 10.36 -2.23 -6.95
N HIS A 142 11.13 -1.25 -6.48
CA HIS A 142 12.57 -1.39 -6.22
C HIS A 142 12.86 -2.19 -4.94
N ASP A 143 11.89 -2.26 -4.04
CA ASP A 143 11.96 -3.06 -2.81
C ASP A 143 11.83 -4.58 -3.05
N SER A 144 11.66 -5.01 -4.31
CA SER A 144 11.68 -6.42 -4.72
C SER A 144 12.46 -6.61 -6.02
N LYS A 145 13.68 -7.09 -5.89
CA LYS A 145 14.63 -7.30 -6.98
C LYS A 145 15.43 -8.58 -6.75
N PHE A 146 16.38 -8.90 -7.61
CA PHE A 146 17.19 -10.11 -7.47
C PHE A 146 17.95 -10.17 -6.13
N ASN A 147 18.49 -9.03 -5.68
CA ASN A 147 19.28 -8.92 -4.45
C ASN A 147 18.44 -8.63 -3.19
N LEU A 148 17.20 -8.16 -3.35
CA LEU A 148 16.36 -7.68 -2.23
C LEU A 148 14.94 -8.23 -2.31
N SER A 149 14.40 -8.66 -1.17
CA SER A 149 12.98 -9.01 -1.06
C SER A 149 12.26 -8.04 -0.13
N ARG A 150 10.99 -7.72 -0.42
CA ARG A 150 10.13 -6.97 0.51
C ARG A 150 10.10 -7.62 1.89
N ALA A 151 10.08 -8.95 1.93
CA ALA A 151 10.07 -9.72 3.17
C ALA A 151 11.33 -9.48 4.01
N SER A 152 12.50 -9.32 3.39
CA SER A 152 13.74 -8.99 4.11
C SER A 152 13.76 -7.55 4.60
N ILE A 153 13.12 -6.60 3.91
CA ILE A 153 12.94 -5.22 4.41
C ILE A 153 12.02 -5.25 5.64
N TYR A 154 10.85 -5.90 5.54
CA TYR A 154 9.93 -6.07 6.66
C TYR A 154 10.61 -6.72 7.87
N GLN A 155 11.36 -7.80 7.66
CA GLN A 155 12.12 -8.45 8.72
C GLN A 155 13.16 -7.49 9.31
N ALA A 156 13.83 -6.68 8.48
CA ALA A 156 14.80 -5.72 8.95
C ALA A 156 14.16 -4.61 9.81
N GLU A 157 13.04 -4.05 9.37
CA GLU A 157 12.30 -3.00 10.08
C GLU A 157 11.65 -3.49 11.37
N SER A 158 11.08 -4.69 11.37
CA SER A 158 10.35 -5.26 12.50
C SER A 158 11.19 -5.49 13.76
N ARG A 159 12.53 -5.39 13.65
CA ARG A 159 13.47 -5.44 14.78
C ARG A 159 13.41 -4.20 15.67
N TYR A 160 12.88 -3.09 15.16
CA TYR A 160 12.84 -1.81 15.87
C TYR A 160 11.52 -1.63 16.63
N GLU A 161 11.59 -1.20 17.89
CA GLU A 161 10.40 -0.97 18.74
C GLU A 161 9.48 0.13 18.20
N LEU A 162 10.03 1.08 17.43
CA LEU A 162 9.32 2.20 16.83
C LEU A 162 8.68 1.86 15.47
N CYS A 163 8.94 0.67 14.92
CA CYS A 163 8.32 0.20 13.68
C CYS A 163 6.92 -0.34 13.95
N TYR A 164 5.91 0.19 13.27
CA TYR A 164 4.50 -0.21 13.32
C TYR A 164 4.08 -1.01 12.08
N THR A 165 4.97 -1.24 11.11
CA THR A 165 4.67 -2.05 9.92
C THR A 165 4.19 -3.44 10.33
N GLU A 166 3.12 -3.91 9.67
CA GLU A 166 2.58 -5.25 9.85
C GLU A 166 2.57 -6.00 8.52
N SER A 167 2.80 -7.32 8.56
CA SER A 167 2.77 -8.14 7.34
C SER A 167 1.36 -8.53 6.87
N GLY A 168 0.33 -8.13 7.63
CA GLY A 168 -1.07 -8.39 7.29
C GLY A 168 -1.46 -9.86 7.19
N ASP A 169 -2.50 -10.12 6.38
CA ASP A 169 -2.96 -11.48 6.04
C ASP A 169 -2.09 -12.07 4.92
N HIS A 170 -1.36 -13.13 5.25
CA HIS A 170 -0.43 -13.81 4.34
C HIS A 170 -1.12 -14.54 3.17
N SER A 171 -2.46 -14.62 3.16
CA SER A 171 -3.22 -15.14 2.02
C SER A 171 -3.46 -14.11 0.92
N LEU A 172 -3.24 -12.82 1.20
CA LEU A 172 -3.37 -11.74 0.23
C LEU A 172 -2.10 -11.60 -0.61
N PRO A 173 -2.21 -11.20 -1.90
CA PRO A 173 -1.05 -10.83 -2.70
C PRO A 173 -0.31 -9.62 -2.13
N GLY A 174 1.02 -9.70 -2.07
CA GLY A 174 1.86 -8.71 -1.37
C GLY A 174 2.09 -9.10 0.10
N ILE A 175 2.87 -8.30 0.82
CA ILE A 175 3.21 -8.58 2.22
C ILE A 175 2.91 -7.42 3.17
N THR A 176 2.52 -6.24 2.70
CA THR A 176 2.21 -5.07 3.54
C THR A 176 0.81 -4.52 3.28
N ASN A 177 -0.20 -5.40 3.41
CA ASN A 177 -1.62 -5.04 3.37
C ASN A 177 -2.19 -5.03 4.79
N TYR A 178 -2.32 -3.85 5.40
CA TYR A 178 -2.73 -3.72 6.80
C TYR A 178 -3.32 -2.33 7.08
N TYR A 179 -3.81 -2.14 8.29
CA TYR A 179 -4.24 -0.83 8.76
C TYR A 179 -3.84 -0.59 10.21
N LEU A 180 -3.62 0.68 10.56
CA LEU A 180 -3.30 1.11 11.92
C LEU A 180 -4.39 2.06 12.43
N PRO A 181 -5.06 1.73 13.55
CA PRO A 181 -6.00 2.65 14.18
C PRO A 181 -5.24 3.72 15.00
N VAL A 182 -5.63 4.97 14.82
CA VAL A 182 -5.22 6.11 15.66
C VAL A 182 -6.38 6.46 16.58
N TRP A 183 -6.12 6.45 17.88
CA TRP A 183 -7.12 6.61 18.94
C TRP A 183 -7.14 8.04 19.47
N THR A 184 -8.24 8.44 20.12
CA THR A 184 -8.17 9.56 21.07
C THR A 184 -7.75 9.02 22.45
N ALA A 185 -7.30 9.90 23.35
CA ALA A 185 -6.88 9.47 24.68
C ALA A 185 -8.05 8.90 25.53
N GLU A 186 -9.29 9.29 25.23
CA GLU A 186 -10.49 8.97 26.01
C GLU A 186 -11.48 8.03 25.31
N SER A 187 -11.36 7.83 23.99
CA SER A 187 -12.36 7.11 23.18
C SER A 187 -12.08 5.61 23.11
N LYS A 188 -13.16 4.83 23.02
CA LYS A 188 -13.13 3.41 22.66
C LYS A 188 -13.28 3.16 21.15
N SER A 189 -13.41 4.22 20.36
CA SER A 189 -13.46 4.20 18.90
C SER A 189 -12.23 4.92 18.33
N PRO A 190 -11.56 4.36 17.29
CA PRO A 190 -10.49 5.05 16.59
C PRO A 190 -11.00 6.36 15.97
N ALA A 191 -10.17 7.39 15.99
CA ALA A 191 -10.44 8.68 15.34
C ALA A 191 -10.04 8.70 13.86
N LEU A 192 -9.08 7.85 13.48
CA LEU A 192 -8.53 7.79 12.13
C LEU A 192 -7.98 6.38 11.88
N ILE A 193 -8.14 5.87 10.66
CA ILE A 193 -7.49 4.64 10.20
C ILE A 193 -6.43 4.98 9.14
N LEU A 194 -5.21 4.49 9.34
CA LEU A 194 -4.14 4.56 8.35
C LEU A 194 -4.15 3.25 7.57
N TRP A 195 -4.46 3.28 6.29
CA TRP A 195 -4.52 2.10 5.41
C TRP A 195 -3.25 1.98 4.59
N PHE A 196 -2.63 0.81 4.58
CA PHE A 196 -1.41 0.52 3.83
C PHE A 196 -1.69 -0.59 2.83
N PHE A 197 -1.30 -0.35 1.58
CA PHE A 197 -1.51 -1.28 0.47
C PHE A 197 -0.19 -1.60 -0.20
N ASP A 198 0.04 -2.88 -0.46
CA ASP A 198 1.16 -3.37 -1.25
C ASP A 198 0.74 -3.41 -2.73
N SER A 199 1.22 -2.43 -3.50
CA SER A 199 1.03 -2.37 -4.95
C SER A 199 1.94 -3.33 -5.71
N ARG A 200 2.83 -4.06 -5.01
CA ARG A 200 3.73 -5.07 -5.57
C ARG A 200 4.65 -4.45 -6.64
N GLY A 201 4.96 -5.18 -7.71
CA GLY A 201 5.90 -4.80 -8.76
C GLY A 201 7.33 -5.30 -8.52
N GLY A 202 8.22 -5.02 -9.47
CA GLY A 202 9.60 -5.47 -9.44
C GLY A 202 9.79 -6.92 -9.90
N ALA A 203 10.89 -7.52 -9.49
CA ALA A 203 11.30 -8.86 -9.90
C ALA A 203 11.21 -9.86 -8.74
N SER A 204 10.96 -11.12 -9.08
CA SER A 204 11.01 -12.25 -8.18
C SER A 204 12.41 -12.37 -7.56
N TYR A 205 12.45 -12.49 -6.23
CA TYR A 205 13.70 -12.66 -5.50
C TYR A 205 14.45 -13.91 -5.98
N GLN A 206 15.68 -13.74 -6.44
CA GLN A 206 16.49 -14.80 -7.07
C GLN A 206 15.85 -15.45 -8.31
N GLY A 207 14.98 -14.72 -9.00
CA GLY A 207 14.42 -15.11 -10.29
C GLY A 207 15.49 -15.26 -11.38
N SER A 208 15.14 -16.00 -12.43
CA SER A 208 15.99 -16.16 -13.63
C SER A 208 15.15 -15.88 -14.88
N PRO A 209 15.53 -14.92 -15.73
CA PRO A 209 16.74 -14.09 -15.64
C PRO A 209 16.69 -13.12 -14.43
N PRO A 210 17.84 -12.68 -13.89
CA PRO A 210 17.86 -11.72 -12.78
C PRO A 210 17.28 -10.38 -13.22
N ASP A 211 16.60 -9.70 -12.28
CA ASP A 211 16.04 -8.34 -12.42
C ASP A 211 15.13 -8.15 -13.65
N VAL A 212 14.46 -9.22 -14.08
CA VAL A 212 13.33 -9.13 -15.00
C VAL A 212 12.07 -8.92 -14.17
N ASP A 213 11.45 -7.75 -14.33
CA ASP A 213 10.19 -7.46 -13.65
C ASP A 213 9.11 -8.44 -14.10
N ASP A 214 8.68 -9.29 -13.17
CA ASP A 214 7.74 -10.40 -13.38
C ASP A 214 6.62 -10.43 -12.31
N ILE A 215 6.67 -9.51 -11.35
CA ILE A 215 5.64 -9.34 -10.34
C ILE A 215 4.64 -8.30 -10.84
N PRO A 216 3.32 -8.58 -10.80
CA PRO A 216 2.29 -7.58 -11.08
C PRO A 216 2.49 -6.32 -10.23
N ASN A 217 2.31 -5.14 -10.81
CA ASN A 217 2.65 -3.83 -10.27
C ASN A 217 1.40 -2.96 -10.02
N TRP A 218 0.39 -3.56 -9.38
CA TRP A 218 -0.84 -2.89 -8.95
C TRP A 218 -1.37 -3.54 -7.66
N VAL A 219 -2.32 -2.90 -6.98
CA VAL A 219 -3.04 -3.54 -5.86
C VAL A 219 -4.00 -4.60 -6.39
N ALA A 220 -3.88 -5.83 -5.88
CA ALA A 220 -4.68 -6.95 -6.38
C ALA A 220 -6.18 -6.83 -6.02
N PRO A 221 -7.10 -7.35 -6.85
CA PRO A 221 -8.54 -7.36 -6.53
C PRO A 221 -8.90 -8.05 -5.20
N GLU A 222 -8.11 -9.03 -4.78
CA GLU A 222 -8.25 -9.71 -3.48
C GLU A 222 -7.98 -8.74 -2.33
N VAL A 223 -6.97 -7.86 -2.47
CA VAL A 223 -6.66 -6.80 -1.50
C VAL A 223 -7.77 -5.75 -1.49
N ALA A 224 -8.30 -5.37 -2.67
CA ALA A 224 -9.46 -4.48 -2.74
C ALA A 224 -10.69 -5.05 -2.02
N SER A 225 -10.94 -6.36 -2.19
CA SER A 225 -12.01 -7.07 -1.49
C SER A 225 -11.79 -7.13 0.02
N TRP A 226 -10.54 -7.38 0.45
CA TRP A 226 -10.15 -7.32 1.85
C TRP A 226 -10.41 -5.93 2.45
N PHE A 227 -10.05 -4.86 1.73
CA PHE A 227 -10.26 -3.49 2.16
C PHE A 227 -11.74 -3.18 2.39
N SER A 228 -12.61 -3.47 1.43
CA SER A 228 -14.06 -3.26 1.58
C SER A 228 -14.65 -4.07 2.75
N ASN A 229 -14.16 -5.29 2.96
CA ASN A 229 -14.57 -6.14 4.09
C ASN A 229 -14.11 -5.58 5.43
N ALA A 230 -12.86 -5.12 5.51
CA ALA A 230 -12.27 -4.52 6.69
C ALA A 230 -12.99 -3.22 7.07
N GLN A 231 -13.29 -2.35 6.11
CA GLN A 231 -14.12 -1.16 6.36
C GLN A 231 -15.50 -1.53 6.90
N SER A 232 -16.17 -2.49 6.28
CA SER A 232 -17.48 -2.96 6.72
C SER A 232 -17.43 -3.56 8.13
N GLN A 233 -16.34 -4.22 8.50
CA GLN A 233 -16.13 -4.77 9.83
C GLN A 233 -15.91 -3.66 10.86
N LEU A 234 -15.02 -2.71 10.59
CA LEU A 234 -14.78 -1.55 11.46
C LEU A 234 -16.08 -0.77 11.69
N ARG A 235 -16.86 -0.52 10.64
CA ARG A 235 -18.17 0.13 10.76
C ARG A 235 -19.13 -0.63 11.65
N ARG A 236 -19.20 -1.96 11.54
CA ARG A 236 -20.05 -2.79 12.41
C ARG A 236 -19.57 -2.79 13.86
N GLU A 237 -18.26 -2.73 14.07
CA GLU A 237 -17.65 -2.75 15.39
C GLU A 237 -17.85 -1.44 16.14
N TYR A 238 -17.65 -0.31 15.46
CA TYR A 238 -17.70 1.02 16.08
C TYR A 238 -19.01 1.78 15.86
N GLY A 239 -19.88 1.29 14.97
CA GLY A 239 -21.20 1.87 14.70
C GLY A 239 -21.21 3.06 13.73
N GLU A 240 -20.04 3.46 13.22
CA GLU A 240 -19.85 4.58 12.29
C GLU A 240 -18.70 4.31 11.31
N ASP A 241 -18.69 5.01 10.18
CA ASP A 241 -17.57 4.97 9.24
C ASP A 241 -16.43 5.85 9.81
N ILE A 242 -15.29 5.24 10.11
CA ILE A 242 -14.14 5.94 10.68
C ILE A 242 -13.34 6.62 9.55
N PRO A 243 -12.96 7.90 9.69
CA PRO A 243 -12.12 8.56 8.72
C PRO A 243 -10.85 7.79 8.41
N GLY A 244 -10.45 7.75 7.14
CA GLY A 244 -9.30 6.97 6.68
C GLY A 244 -8.35 7.76 5.79
N VAL A 245 -7.08 7.36 5.77
CA VAL A 245 -6.07 7.82 4.80
C VAL A 245 -5.36 6.59 4.25
N ALA A 246 -5.19 6.53 2.94
CA ALA A 246 -4.56 5.41 2.24
C ALA A 246 -3.16 5.75 1.77
N PHE A 247 -2.25 4.78 1.91
CA PHE A 247 -0.87 4.81 1.43
C PHE A 247 -0.64 3.60 0.54
N VAL A 248 -0.24 3.86 -0.70
CA VAL A 248 0.09 2.86 -1.71
C VAL A 248 1.25 3.43 -2.51
N HIS A 249 2.25 2.64 -2.88
CA HIS A 249 3.42 3.22 -3.54
C HIS A 249 3.11 3.58 -5.01
N ILE A 250 2.72 2.60 -5.81
CA ILE A 250 2.42 2.81 -7.23
C ILE A 250 1.04 3.47 -7.38
N PRO A 251 0.92 4.55 -8.18
CA PRO A 251 -0.34 5.23 -8.42
C PRO A 251 -1.33 4.34 -9.19
N PRO A 252 -2.56 4.17 -8.68
CA PRO A 252 -3.63 3.58 -9.47
C PRO A 252 -3.97 4.46 -10.69
N GLN A 253 -4.51 3.85 -11.76
CA GLN A 253 -4.89 4.51 -13.01
C GLN A 253 -5.77 5.78 -12.87
N VAL A 254 -6.50 5.92 -11.75
CA VAL A 254 -7.28 7.13 -11.44
C VAL A 254 -6.41 8.40 -11.31
N PHE A 255 -5.14 8.28 -10.94
CA PHE A 255 -4.21 9.43 -10.87
C PHE A 255 -3.93 10.00 -12.25
N ARG A 256 -3.70 9.13 -13.25
CA ARG A 256 -3.62 9.56 -14.64
C ARG A 256 -4.92 10.18 -15.13
N SER A 257 -6.07 9.60 -14.79
CA SER A 257 -7.36 10.21 -15.13
C SER A 257 -7.53 11.61 -14.54
N ALA A 258 -7.02 11.87 -13.33
CA ALA A 258 -7.05 13.20 -12.72
C ALA A 258 -6.15 14.19 -13.47
N GLN A 259 -4.94 13.75 -13.85
CA GLN A 259 -4.03 14.55 -14.66
C GLN A 259 -4.63 14.89 -16.04
N GLU A 260 -5.31 13.93 -16.68
CA GLU A 260 -5.94 14.10 -17.99
C GLU A 260 -7.17 15.03 -17.96
N VAL A 261 -7.98 14.99 -16.89
CA VAL A 261 -9.10 15.93 -16.71
C VAL A 261 -8.61 17.36 -16.41
N GLY A 262 -7.43 17.47 -15.79
CA GLY A 262 -6.75 18.73 -15.56
C GLY A 262 -6.60 19.05 -14.07
N LEU A 263 -5.37 19.38 -13.69
CA LEU A 263 -5.02 19.79 -12.33
C LEU A 263 -5.26 21.29 -12.10
N ASP A 264 -5.55 21.67 -10.86
CA ASP A 264 -5.69 23.07 -10.45
C ASP A 264 -4.50 23.48 -9.54
N PRO A 265 -3.35 23.89 -10.12
CA PRO A 265 -2.17 24.25 -9.35
C PRO A 265 -2.35 25.52 -8.51
N SER A 266 -3.38 26.34 -8.81
CA SER A 266 -3.72 27.50 -7.98
C SER A 266 -4.31 27.08 -6.63
N ARG A 267 -4.94 25.91 -6.60
CA ARG A 267 -5.62 25.34 -5.45
C ARG A 267 -4.79 24.28 -4.74
N TYR A 268 -4.11 23.44 -5.51
CA TYR A 268 -3.26 22.36 -5.05
C TYR A 268 -1.89 22.49 -5.73
N PRO A 269 -1.04 23.43 -5.28
CA PRO A 269 0.27 23.63 -5.88
C PRO A 269 1.14 22.39 -5.69
N GLY A 270 1.94 22.07 -6.69
CA GLY A 270 2.86 20.93 -6.70
C GLY A 270 3.54 20.81 -8.05
N LEU A 271 4.61 20.01 -8.11
CA LEU A 271 5.25 19.64 -9.37
C LEU A 271 4.35 18.65 -10.11
N ASN A 272 4.29 18.77 -11.44
CA ASN A 272 3.58 17.86 -12.35
C ASN A 272 4.44 17.68 -13.61
N GLU A 273 5.54 16.93 -13.46
CA GLU A 273 6.60 16.82 -14.46
C GLU A 273 6.59 15.47 -15.20
N ASP A 274 5.91 14.46 -14.65
CA ASP A 274 5.68 13.18 -15.33
C ASP A 274 4.34 13.22 -16.06
N VAL A 275 4.39 13.72 -17.30
CA VAL A 275 3.20 13.88 -18.16
C VAL A 275 3.34 13.00 -19.42
N PRO A 276 2.50 11.96 -19.59
CA PRO A 276 1.46 11.51 -18.65
C PRO A 276 2.05 10.77 -17.43
N VAL A 277 1.29 10.71 -16.33
CA VAL A 277 1.50 9.76 -15.21
C VAL A 277 1.58 8.34 -15.77
N ASP A 278 2.55 7.56 -15.31
CA ASP A 278 2.80 6.22 -15.84
C ASP A 278 1.73 5.23 -15.34
N ILE A 279 1.07 4.58 -16.31
CA ILE A 279 0.13 3.50 -15.99
C ILE A 279 0.88 2.18 -15.85
N GLN A 280 0.45 1.40 -14.87
CA GLN A 280 0.92 0.04 -14.70
C GLN A 280 -0.01 -0.96 -15.40
N GLY A 281 0.54 -2.12 -15.77
CA GLY A 281 -0.19 -3.13 -16.54
C GLY A 281 -0.73 -2.59 -17.87
N ARG A 282 -2.03 -2.78 -18.11
CA ARG A 282 -2.77 -2.27 -19.26
C ARG A 282 -3.75 -1.16 -18.88
N GLY A 283 -3.70 -0.70 -17.63
CA GLY A 283 -4.53 0.38 -17.10
C GLY A 283 -5.94 -0.04 -16.70
N SER A 284 -6.19 -1.32 -16.43
CA SER A 284 -7.48 -1.78 -15.89
C SER A 284 -7.36 -2.84 -14.78
N GLU A 285 -6.16 -3.32 -14.51
CA GLU A 285 -5.92 -4.38 -13.54
C GLU A 285 -6.16 -3.95 -12.08
N ASP A 286 -6.19 -2.65 -11.82
CA ASP A 286 -6.49 -1.97 -10.56
C ASP A 286 -7.92 -1.40 -10.47
N ASP A 287 -8.80 -1.65 -11.45
CA ASP A 287 -10.20 -1.19 -11.45
C ASP A 287 -10.95 -1.56 -10.16
N ALA A 288 -10.72 -2.78 -9.65
CA ALA A 288 -11.33 -3.23 -8.40
C ALA A 288 -10.87 -2.40 -7.19
N PHE A 289 -9.59 -1.99 -7.19
CA PHE A 289 -9.03 -1.17 -6.13
C PHE A 289 -9.56 0.26 -6.20
N VAL A 290 -9.58 0.87 -7.39
CA VAL A 290 -10.18 2.20 -7.60
C VAL A 290 -11.65 2.23 -7.20
N ALA A 291 -12.43 1.21 -7.57
CA ALA A 291 -13.83 1.11 -7.15
C ALA A 291 -13.97 1.01 -5.62
N ALA A 292 -13.08 0.26 -4.96
CA ALA A 292 -13.10 0.12 -3.51
C ALA A 292 -12.72 1.43 -2.80
N LEU A 293 -11.73 2.18 -3.32
CA LEU A 293 -11.35 3.51 -2.81
C LEU A 293 -12.50 4.52 -2.95
N LEU A 294 -13.16 4.56 -4.10
CA LEU A 294 -14.30 5.46 -4.33
C LEU A 294 -15.52 5.11 -3.46
N SER A 295 -15.70 3.82 -3.18
CA SER A 295 -16.82 3.33 -2.36
C SER A 295 -16.60 3.48 -0.85
N ALA A 296 -15.45 4.01 -0.42
CA ALA A 296 -15.09 4.18 0.97
C ALA A 296 -15.54 5.56 1.50
N PRO A 297 -16.71 5.68 2.18
CA PRO A 297 -17.39 6.96 2.39
C PRO A 297 -16.64 7.94 3.31
N ALA A 298 -15.74 7.43 4.16
CA ALA A 298 -14.94 8.23 5.09
C ALA A 298 -13.45 8.24 4.71
N LEU A 299 -13.07 7.71 3.54
CA LEU A 299 -11.69 7.79 3.06
C LEU A 299 -11.41 9.22 2.59
N HIS A 300 -10.51 9.90 3.28
CA HIS A 300 -10.20 11.30 3.01
C HIS A 300 -9.24 11.46 1.82
N SER A 301 -8.15 10.67 1.79
CA SER A 301 -7.12 10.82 0.75
C SER A 301 -6.37 9.52 0.49
N VAL A 302 -5.79 9.44 -0.71
CA VAL A 302 -4.89 8.39 -1.18
C VAL A 302 -3.56 9.03 -1.53
N HIS A 303 -2.48 8.50 -0.96
CA HIS A 303 -1.12 9.00 -1.13
C HIS A 303 -0.25 7.99 -1.87
N VAL A 304 0.44 8.46 -2.91
CA VAL A 304 1.26 7.67 -3.85
C VAL A 304 2.69 8.20 -3.97
N GLY A 305 3.62 7.42 -4.50
CA GLY A 305 4.99 7.83 -4.89
C GLY A 305 5.24 7.48 -6.36
N HIS A 306 6.37 6.83 -6.66
CA HIS A 306 6.72 6.18 -7.93
C HIS A 306 7.02 7.15 -9.11
N ASP A 307 6.12 8.09 -9.42
CA ASP A 307 6.37 9.11 -10.45
C ASP A 307 7.12 10.30 -9.82
N HIS A 308 8.45 10.24 -9.87
CA HIS A 308 9.34 11.09 -9.07
C HIS A 308 9.26 12.60 -9.36
N GLY A 309 8.69 12.99 -10.50
CA GLY A 309 8.47 14.36 -10.93
C GLY A 309 7.16 14.97 -10.45
N ASP A 310 6.32 14.19 -9.77
CA ASP A 310 5.00 14.62 -9.32
C ASP A 310 4.93 14.84 -7.80
N SER A 311 4.26 15.92 -7.40
CA SER A 311 4.06 16.25 -5.99
C SER A 311 2.73 17.00 -5.76
N TRP A 312 1.74 16.77 -6.61
CA TRP A 312 0.46 17.47 -6.62
C TRP A 312 -0.64 16.71 -5.87
N CYS A 313 -1.72 17.42 -5.51
CA CYS A 313 -2.97 16.79 -5.11
C CYS A 313 -4.11 17.21 -6.05
N SER A 314 -5.15 16.38 -6.16
CA SER A 314 -6.35 16.67 -6.93
C SER A 314 -7.59 16.10 -6.25
N THR A 315 -8.76 16.62 -6.62
CA THR A 315 -10.01 15.91 -6.38
C THR A 315 -10.09 14.69 -7.30
N TRP A 316 -10.98 13.76 -6.95
CA TRP A 316 -11.29 12.63 -7.80
C TRP A 316 -11.81 13.10 -9.18
N PRO A 317 -11.44 12.43 -10.30
CA PRO A 317 -11.88 12.84 -11.63
C PRO A 317 -13.41 12.91 -11.75
N GLY A 318 -13.93 14.05 -12.21
CA GLY A 318 -15.38 14.27 -12.34
C GLY A 318 -16.07 14.72 -11.05
N GLU A 319 -15.34 14.82 -9.94
CA GLU A 319 -15.87 15.22 -8.64
C GLU A 319 -15.33 16.60 -8.22
N ASP A 320 -16.17 17.40 -7.56
CA ASP A 320 -15.76 18.65 -6.93
C ASP A 320 -15.42 18.46 -5.44
N ARG A 321 -15.07 19.55 -4.75
CA ARG A 321 -14.65 19.50 -3.34
C ARG A 321 -15.79 19.24 -2.35
N ALA A 322 -17.05 19.29 -2.79
CA ALA A 322 -18.20 18.91 -2.00
C ALA A 322 -18.54 17.43 -2.15
N SER A 323 -17.83 16.70 -3.03
CA SER A 323 -17.97 15.25 -3.16
C SER A 323 -17.46 14.50 -1.92
N SER A 324 -18.01 13.30 -1.71
CA SER A 324 -17.54 12.34 -0.71
C SER A 324 -16.35 11.50 -1.20
N ALA A 325 -15.73 11.86 -2.32
CA ALA A 325 -14.64 11.09 -2.91
C ALA A 325 -13.28 11.49 -2.28
N PRO A 326 -12.33 10.54 -2.18
CA PRO A 326 -11.03 10.84 -1.59
C PRO A 326 -10.19 11.76 -2.49
N PHE A 327 -9.37 12.60 -1.88
CA PHE A 327 -8.31 13.32 -2.58
C PHE A 327 -7.23 12.35 -3.09
N LEU A 328 -6.67 12.65 -4.25
CA LEU A 328 -5.54 11.95 -4.83
C LEU A 328 -4.30 12.82 -4.62
N CYS A 329 -3.23 12.30 -4.01
CA CYS A 329 -2.05 13.08 -3.67
C CYS A 329 -0.75 12.31 -3.97
N PHE A 330 0.11 12.89 -4.80
CA PHE A 330 1.50 12.46 -4.89
C PHE A 330 2.29 12.91 -3.66
N ALA A 331 3.01 11.97 -3.06
CA ALA A 331 4.05 12.25 -2.09
C ALA A 331 5.26 12.80 -2.85
N LYS A 332 5.89 13.82 -2.28
CA LYS A 332 7.10 14.38 -2.86
C LYS A 332 8.24 13.36 -2.77
N HIS A 333 8.91 13.12 -3.90
CA HIS A 333 10.13 12.32 -3.95
C HIS A 333 11.16 12.88 -2.96
N THR A 334 11.50 12.05 -1.97
CA THR A 334 12.33 12.48 -0.83
C THR A 334 13.80 12.19 -1.08
N GLY A 335 14.10 11.04 -1.69
CA GLY A 335 15.45 10.56 -1.92
C GLY A 335 16.26 11.46 -2.83
N TYR A 336 17.57 11.35 -2.74
CA TYR A 336 18.48 11.87 -3.75
C TYR A 336 18.94 10.78 -4.73
N GLY A 337 18.69 9.50 -4.41
CA GLY A 337 18.68 8.43 -5.40
C GLY A 337 17.34 8.40 -6.15
N GLY A 338 17.22 7.54 -7.15
CA GLY A 338 16.08 7.43 -8.04
C GLY A 338 16.14 8.51 -9.13
N THR A 339 16.20 8.06 -10.38
CA THR A 339 16.18 8.98 -11.54
C THR A 339 14.76 9.42 -11.89
N GLY A 340 14.61 10.58 -12.53
CA GLY A 340 13.31 11.18 -12.88
C GLY A 340 13.49 12.60 -13.41
N ARG A 341 12.44 13.20 -13.98
CA ARG A 341 12.41 14.64 -14.28
C ARG A 341 11.88 15.40 -13.05
N GLY A 342 12.19 16.69 -12.92
CA GLY A 342 11.64 17.50 -11.80
C GLY A 342 12.25 17.25 -10.41
N ILE A 343 13.18 16.30 -10.27
CA ILE A 343 13.81 15.93 -9.00
C ILE A 343 14.81 16.97 -8.42
N GLU A 344 14.77 18.20 -8.90
CA GLU A 344 15.58 19.30 -8.35
C GLU A 344 15.07 19.76 -6.97
N VAL A 345 13.79 19.50 -6.65
CA VAL A 345 13.17 19.89 -5.37
C VAL A 345 12.87 18.67 -4.52
N ARG A 346 13.62 18.51 -3.43
CA ARG A 346 13.54 17.39 -2.47
C ARG A 346 12.72 17.78 -1.25
N GLY A 347 12.01 16.83 -0.65
CA GLY A 347 11.23 17.08 0.57
C GLY A 347 10.29 15.93 0.89
N SER A 348 9.36 16.17 1.80
CA SER A 348 8.31 15.21 2.18
C SER A 348 6.94 15.82 1.95
N SER A 349 5.93 14.98 1.77
CA SER A 349 4.55 15.44 1.93
C SER A 349 4.15 15.34 3.41
N SER A 350 3.49 16.36 3.95
CA SER A 350 3.00 16.35 5.32
C SER A 350 1.48 16.51 5.37
N SER A 351 0.83 15.67 6.17
CA SER A 351 -0.61 15.71 6.40
C SER A 351 -0.87 15.90 7.88
N ARG A 352 -1.52 17.02 8.25
CA ARG A 352 -1.96 17.27 9.62
C ARG A 352 -3.45 17.05 9.74
N PHE A 353 -3.81 16.09 10.57
CA PHE A 353 -5.17 15.75 10.92
C PHE A 353 -5.54 16.47 12.21
N ARG A 354 -6.72 17.09 12.26
CA ARG A 354 -7.25 17.69 13.48
C ARG A 354 -8.71 17.30 13.66
N LEU A 355 -9.03 16.78 14.85
CA LEU A 355 -10.41 16.53 15.26
C LEU A 355 -11.02 17.84 15.78
N GLU A 356 -11.54 18.64 14.86
CA GLU A 356 -12.54 19.69 15.15
C GLU A 356 -13.88 19.17 14.61
N GLY A 357 -15.02 19.52 15.23
CA GLY A 357 -16.34 19.11 14.72
C GLY A 357 -16.43 19.29 13.20
N THR A 358 -16.82 18.22 12.49
CA THR A 358 -16.63 18.03 11.03
C THR A 358 -15.19 18.34 10.58
N ALA A 359 -14.38 17.28 10.53
CA ALA A 359 -12.94 17.26 10.26
C ALA A 359 -12.44 18.30 9.24
N THR A 360 -11.49 19.14 9.68
CA THR A 360 -10.78 20.06 8.80
C THR A 360 -9.38 19.50 8.51
N TRP A 361 -9.06 19.38 7.21
CA TRP A 361 -7.87 18.70 6.70
C TRP A 361 -6.91 19.71 6.09
N VAL A 362 -5.64 19.72 6.49
CA VAL A 362 -4.61 20.57 5.88
C VAL A 362 -3.41 19.70 5.53
N SER A 363 -3.21 19.44 4.24
CA SER A 363 -1.91 19.04 3.70
C SER A 363 -1.06 20.30 3.52
N ARG A 364 0.18 20.27 3.99
CA ARG A 364 1.21 21.21 3.55
C ARG A 364 2.25 20.40 2.81
N LEU A 365 2.41 20.70 1.53
CA LEU A 365 3.57 20.25 0.76
C LEU A 365 4.71 21.18 1.16
N GLY A 366 5.71 20.63 1.86
CA GLY A 366 6.88 21.36 2.37
C GLY A 366 7.99 21.47 1.34
#